data_AF-A0A182WJX5-F1
#
_entry.id   AF-A0A182WJX5-F1
#
_cell.length_a   1.000
_cell.length_b   1.000
_cell.length_c   1.000
_cell.angle_alpha   90.00
_cell.angle_beta   90.00
_cell.angle_gamma   90.00
#
_symmetry.space_group_name_H-M   'P 1'
#
loop_
_entity.id
_entity.type
_entity.pdbx_description
1 polymer ?
#
loop_
_entity_poly.entity_id
_entity_poly.type
_entity_poly.pdbx_seq_one_letter_code
_entity_poly.pdbx_strand_id
1 'polypeptide(L)'
;MDRSNFQQQRKKRRESKRKSGEKKKAKSNRSEESLHPSYTNLQPPYSAICRQRYHANNVLYEKQFNYELKMLELMQNSAYDSMRFHRHFAITTLWPPLHTRKEIENVLDKFFRHSERQTRRLHEIMKGPVH
;
A
#
# COMPACT_ATOMS: atom_id res chain seq x y z
N MET A 1 40.81 24.55 64.53
CA MET A 1 40.25 24.97 63.21
C MET A 1 40.90 24.04 62.18
N ASP A 2 40.20 23.33 61.30
CA ASP A 2 39.77 23.90 60.02
C ASP A 2 38.60 23.10 59.37
N ARG A 3 37.39 23.28 59.91
CA ARG A 3 36.13 22.88 59.24
C ARG A 3 35.87 23.70 57.96
N SER A 4 36.54 24.83 57.80
CA SER A 4 36.41 25.78 56.68
C SER A 4 36.94 25.20 55.35
N ASN A 5 38.06 24.48 55.39
CA ASN A 5 38.77 24.02 54.19
C ASN A 5 38.01 22.92 53.44
N PHE A 6 37.38 21.99 54.17
CA PHE A 6 36.56 20.92 53.58
C PHE A 6 35.27 21.45 52.91
N GLN A 7 34.67 22.52 53.46
CA GLN A 7 33.49 23.13 52.85
C GLN A 7 33.84 23.91 51.58
N GLN A 8 35.01 24.57 51.54
CA GLN A 8 35.49 25.27 50.34
C GLN A 8 35.81 24.30 49.19
N GLN A 9 36.42 23.14 49.48
CA GLN A 9 36.67 22.12 48.46
C GLN A 9 35.37 21.50 47.91
N ARG A 10 34.34 21.30 48.76
CA ARG A 10 33.02 20.83 48.32
C ARG A 10 32.29 21.86 47.44
N LYS A 11 32.37 23.16 47.74
CA LYS A 11 31.82 24.24 46.89
C LYS A 11 32.54 24.31 45.54
N LYS A 12 33.88 24.30 45.52
CA LYS A 12 34.67 24.28 44.27
C LYS A 12 34.35 23.07 43.39
N ARG A 13 34.21 21.87 43.98
CA ARG A 13 33.80 20.67 43.21
C ARG A 13 32.38 20.81 42.64
N ARG A 14 31.43 21.40 43.37
CA ARG A 14 30.06 21.65 42.87
C ARG A 14 30.01 22.71 41.76
N GLU A 15 30.83 23.74 41.83
CA GLU A 15 30.96 24.76 40.76
C GLU A 15 31.64 24.19 39.51
N SER A 16 32.68 23.36 39.67
CA SER A 16 33.33 22.67 38.55
C SER A 16 32.38 21.68 37.84
N LYS A 17 31.52 20.98 38.60
CA LYS A 17 30.48 20.10 38.02
C LYS A 17 29.38 20.88 37.32
N ARG A 18 28.97 22.04 37.83
CA ARG A 18 27.99 22.93 37.18
C ARG A 18 28.54 23.53 35.88
N LYS A 19 29.85 23.83 35.80
CA LYS A 19 30.51 24.29 34.57
C LYS A 19 30.66 23.21 33.48
N SER A 20 30.66 21.93 33.85
CA SER A 20 30.84 20.82 32.89
C SER A 20 29.56 20.37 32.15
N GLY A 21 28.40 21.02 32.40
CA GLY A 21 27.10 20.63 31.86
C GLY A 21 26.65 21.35 30.59
N GLU A 22 27.30 22.43 30.18
CA GLU A 22 26.97 23.13 28.92
C GLU A 22 27.67 22.46 27.74
N LYS A 23 27.22 21.24 27.41
CA LYS A 23 27.42 20.74 26.05
C LYS A 23 26.64 21.67 25.12
N LYS A 24 27.35 22.62 24.50
CA LYS A 24 26.85 23.39 23.37
C LYS A 24 26.26 22.39 22.37
N LYS A 25 24.93 22.32 22.31
CA LYS A 25 24.23 21.56 21.26
C LYS A 25 24.82 22.05 19.94
N ALA A 26 25.40 21.14 19.16
CA ALA A 26 25.80 21.45 17.79
C ALA A 26 24.56 22.06 17.13
N LYS A 27 24.63 23.36 16.78
CA LYS A 27 23.57 24.00 16.01
C LYS A 27 23.37 23.12 14.79
N SER A 28 22.21 22.48 14.66
CA SER A 28 21.93 21.75 13.43
C SER A 28 21.93 22.80 12.33
N ASN A 29 22.91 22.75 11.43
CA ASN A 29 22.95 23.58 10.23
C ASN A 29 21.88 23.11 9.23
N ARG A 30 20.64 22.90 9.70
CA ARG A 30 19.47 22.82 8.84
C ARG A 30 19.13 24.26 8.51
N SER A 31 19.44 24.68 7.28
CA SER A 31 18.97 25.95 6.74
C SER A 31 17.45 26.00 6.85
N GLU A 32 16.86 27.18 7.03
CA GLU A 32 15.39 27.33 7.00
C GLU A 32 14.78 26.81 5.68
N GLU A 33 15.55 26.89 4.60
CA GLU A 33 15.26 26.27 3.29
C GLU A 33 14.99 24.75 3.37
N SER A 34 15.61 24.06 4.33
CA SER A 34 15.40 22.62 4.58
C SER A 34 14.21 22.32 5.50
N LEU A 35 13.74 23.31 6.28
CA LEU A 35 12.54 23.21 7.11
C LEU A 35 11.28 23.47 6.28
N HIS A 36 11.38 24.33 5.28
CA HIS A 36 10.33 24.64 4.32
C HIS A 36 10.87 24.60 2.88
N PRO A 37 11.06 23.40 2.30
CA PRO A 37 11.46 23.29 0.90
C PRO A 37 10.44 24.00 0.01
N SER A 38 10.91 24.99 -0.74
CA SER A 38 10.11 25.71 -1.74
C SER A 38 9.93 24.81 -2.98
N TYR A 39 8.79 24.11 -3.06
CA TYR A 39 8.46 23.22 -4.18
C TYR A 39 7.96 23.96 -5.44
N THR A 40 7.94 25.29 -5.44
CA THR A 40 7.42 26.11 -6.56
C THR A 40 8.12 25.85 -7.89
N ASN A 41 9.39 25.45 -7.87
CA ASN A 41 10.15 25.14 -9.08
C ASN A 41 10.38 23.63 -9.29
N LEU A 42 9.80 22.77 -8.45
CA LEU A 42 9.98 21.32 -8.57
C LEU A 42 9.10 20.80 -9.70
N GLN A 43 9.70 20.57 -10.87
CA GLN A 43 9.05 19.87 -11.97
C GLN A 43 9.12 18.36 -11.72
N PRO A 44 7.98 17.67 -11.52
CA PRO A 44 8.00 16.22 -11.34
C PRO A 44 8.50 15.55 -12.63
N PRO A 45 9.22 14.42 -12.53
CA PRO A 45 9.66 13.70 -13.71
C PRO A 45 8.44 13.28 -14.53
N TYR A 46 8.58 13.30 -15.86
CA TYR A 46 7.45 13.08 -16.76
C TYR A 46 6.74 11.74 -16.53
N SER A 47 7.48 10.70 -16.12
CA SER A 47 6.93 9.40 -15.73
C SER A 47 5.92 9.48 -14.58
N ALA A 48 6.15 10.36 -13.59
CA ALA A 48 5.24 10.59 -12.48
C ALA A 48 3.94 11.28 -12.96
N ILE A 49 4.07 12.26 -13.86
CA ILE A 49 2.94 12.94 -14.49
C ILE A 49 2.08 11.93 -15.27
N CYS A 50 2.71 11.08 -16.08
CA CYS A 50 2.01 10.03 -16.83
C CYS A 50 1.28 9.06 -15.89
N ARG A 51 1.91 8.64 -14.79
CA ARG A 51 1.28 7.75 -13.81
C ARG A 51 0.08 8.40 -13.15
N GLN A 52 0.17 9.67 -12.79
CA GLN A 52 -0.95 10.42 -12.22
C GLN A 52 -2.10 10.57 -13.22
N ARG A 53 -1.81 10.92 -14.47
CA ARG A 53 -2.81 11.01 -15.55
C ARG A 53 -3.50 9.68 -15.80
N TYR A 54 -2.72 8.60 -15.86
CA TYR A 54 -3.25 7.25 -16.03
C TYR A 54 -4.17 6.87 -14.87
N HIS A 55 -3.76 7.12 -13.63
CA HIS A 55 -4.60 6.86 -12.46
C HIS A 55 -5.90 7.67 -12.48
N ALA A 56 -5.83 8.97 -12.80
CA ALA A 56 -7.00 9.82 -12.93
C ALA A 56 -7.97 9.31 -14.01
N ASN A 57 -7.45 8.92 -15.18
CA ASN A 57 -8.25 8.34 -16.25
C ASN A 57 -8.89 7.01 -15.84
N ASN A 58 -8.17 6.15 -15.12
CA ASN A 58 -8.74 4.91 -14.59
C ASN A 58 -9.90 5.19 -13.63
N VAL A 59 -9.77 6.15 -12.72
CA VAL A 59 -10.86 6.52 -11.80
C VAL A 59 -12.09 7.02 -12.57
N LEU A 60 -11.88 7.84 -13.59
CA LEU A 60 -12.98 8.32 -14.45
C LEU A 60 -13.65 7.19 -15.23
N TYR A 61 -12.84 6.30 -15.81
CA TYR A 61 -13.32 5.12 -16.52
C TYR A 61 -14.15 4.22 -15.60
N GLU A 62 -13.63 3.86 -14.43
CA GLU A 62 -14.33 3.03 -13.45
C GLU A 62 -15.65 3.66 -13.01
N LYS A 63 -15.66 4.98 -12.79
CA LYS A 63 -16.89 5.70 -12.44
C LYS A 63 -17.95 5.60 -13.53
N GLN A 64 -17.56 5.80 -14.79
CA GLN A 64 -18.45 5.70 -15.94
C GLN A 64 -18.94 4.25 -16.12
N PHE A 65 -18.03 3.29 -16.06
CA PHE A 65 -18.34 1.87 -16.18
C PHE A 65 -19.35 1.39 -15.12
N ASN A 66 -19.16 1.78 -13.86
CA ASN A 66 -20.10 1.46 -12.78
C ASN A 66 -21.47 2.10 -13.00
N TYR A 67 -21.51 3.32 -13.53
CA TYR A 67 -22.76 3.98 -13.88
C TYR A 67 -23.50 3.23 -15.00
N GLU A 68 -22.80 2.86 -16.07
CA GLU A 68 -23.36 2.10 -17.19
C GLU A 68 -23.87 0.73 -16.74
N LEU A 69 -23.10 0.01 -15.91
CA LEU A 69 -23.52 -1.26 -15.34
C LEU A 69 -24.81 -1.14 -14.55
N LYS A 70 -24.91 -0.11 -13.70
CA LYS A 70 -26.13 0.13 -12.93
C LYS A 70 -27.33 0.42 -13.83
N MET A 71 -27.15 1.16 -14.92
CA MET A 71 -28.24 1.42 -15.87
C MET A 71 -28.66 0.14 -16.59
N LEU A 72 -27.71 -0.70 -17.02
CA LEU A 72 -28.01 -1.99 -17.64
C LEU A 72 -28.71 -2.97 -16.68
N GLU A 73 -28.34 -2.94 -15.40
CA GLU A 73 -28.98 -3.74 -14.36
C GLU A 73 -30.44 -3.30 -14.12
N LEU A 74 -30.70 -1.99 -14.15
CA LEU A 74 -32.05 -1.41 -14.03
C LEU A 74 -32.92 -1.65 -15.26
N MET A 75 -32.31 -1.83 -16.44
CA MET A 75 -33.02 -2.13 -17.69
C MET A 75 -33.49 -3.59 -17.80
N GLN A 76 -33.15 -4.46 -16.85
CA GLN A 76 -33.59 -5.86 -16.89
C GLN A 76 -35.09 -5.97 -16.60
N ASN A 77 -35.76 -6.91 -17.29
CA ASN A 77 -37.20 -7.12 -17.18
C ASN A 77 -37.66 -7.67 -15.82
N SER A 78 -36.74 -8.22 -15.05
CA SER A 78 -37.00 -8.96 -13.82
C SER A 78 -35.89 -8.70 -12.80
N ALA A 79 -36.26 -8.63 -11.52
CA ALA A 79 -35.30 -8.53 -10.42
C ALA A 79 -34.33 -9.73 -10.38
N TYR A 80 -34.78 -10.90 -10.86
CA TYR A 80 -33.93 -12.10 -10.96
C TYR A 80 -32.87 -11.96 -12.06
N ASP A 81 -33.26 -11.37 -13.20
CA ASP A 81 -32.34 -11.14 -14.32
C ASP A 81 -31.35 -10.03 -13.98
N SER A 82 -31.82 -8.97 -13.30
CA SER A 82 -30.98 -7.93 -12.69
C SER A 82 -29.94 -8.52 -11.73
N MET A 83 -30.36 -9.37 -10.78
CA MET A 83 -29.45 -10.05 -9.85
C MET A 83 -28.43 -10.94 -10.58
N ARG A 84 -28.87 -11.70 -11.59
CA ARG A 84 -27.96 -12.52 -12.40
C ARG A 84 -26.99 -11.65 -13.18
N PHE A 85 -27.46 -10.59 -13.81
CA PHE A 85 -26.63 -9.62 -14.54
C PHE A 85 -25.56 -9.05 -13.60
N HIS A 86 -25.97 -8.51 -12.45
CA HIS A 86 -25.06 -8.02 -11.43
C HIS A 86 -24.00 -9.08 -11.05
N ARG A 87 -24.39 -10.33 -10.83
CA ARG A 87 -23.44 -11.42 -10.48
C ARG A 87 -22.46 -11.78 -11.60
N HIS A 88 -22.86 -11.69 -12.87
CA HIS A 88 -21.98 -11.98 -14.01
C HIS A 88 -21.00 -10.83 -14.28
N PHE A 89 -21.45 -9.59 -14.05
CA PHE A 89 -20.66 -8.39 -14.34
C PHE A 89 -19.94 -7.80 -13.13
N ALA A 90 -20.30 -8.19 -11.90
CA ALA A 90 -19.51 -7.95 -10.70
C ALA A 90 -18.22 -8.76 -10.78
N ILE A 91 -17.28 -8.23 -11.57
CA ILE A 91 -15.86 -8.46 -11.42
C ILE A 91 -15.59 -8.21 -9.93
N THR A 92 -15.41 -9.24 -9.08
CA THR A 92 -14.63 -9.12 -7.81
C THR A 92 -14.59 -10.30 -6.83
N THR A 93 -15.34 -11.41 -6.89
CA THR A 93 -15.15 -12.46 -5.84
C THR A 93 -14.96 -13.90 -6.29
N LEU A 94 -15.31 -14.24 -7.53
CA LEU A 94 -15.02 -15.57 -8.09
C LEU A 94 -13.96 -15.56 -9.19
N TRP A 95 -13.67 -14.40 -9.77
CA TRP A 95 -12.74 -14.25 -10.89
C TRP A 95 -11.76 -13.14 -10.58
N PRO A 96 -10.44 -13.38 -10.72
CA PRO A 96 -9.45 -12.32 -10.64
C PRO A 96 -9.79 -11.23 -11.66
N PRO A 97 -9.53 -9.95 -11.37
CA PRO A 97 -9.63 -8.88 -12.34
C PRO A 97 -8.64 -9.16 -13.49
N LEU A 98 -9.12 -9.81 -14.55
CA LEU A 98 -8.35 -10.18 -15.73
C LEU A 98 -8.31 -9.01 -16.71
N HIS A 99 -7.72 -7.89 -16.29
CA HIS A 99 -7.71 -6.67 -17.11
C HIS A 99 -6.55 -6.63 -18.11
N THR A 100 -5.51 -7.43 -17.88
CA THR A 100 -4.36 -7.53 -18.79
C THR A 100 -4.07 -8.98 -19.19
N ARG A 101 -3.52 -9.15 -20.40
CA ARG A 101 -3.07 -10.46 -20.90
C ARG A 101 -2.15 -11.21 -19.93
N LYS A 102 -1.29 -10.48 -19.21
CA LYS A 102 -0.41 -11.04 -18.17
C LYS A 102 -1.18 -11.60 -16.97
N GLU A 103 -2.25 -10.93 -16.54
CA GLU A 103 -3.11 -11.42 -15.47
C GLU A 103 -3.86 -12.68 -15.91
N ILE A 104 -4.31 -12.72 -17.18
CA ILE A 104 -4.94 -13.91 -17.79
C ILE A 104 -3.98 -15.08 -17.78
N GLU A 105 -2.77 -14.90 -18.32
CA GLU A 105 -1.71 -15.92 -18.33
C GLU A 105 -1.38 -16.41 -16.91
N ASN A 106 -1.24 -15.50 -15.95
CA ASN A 106 -0.93 -15.84 -14.55
C ASN A 106 -2.06 -16.62 -13.85
N VAL A 107 -3.32 -16.32 -14.16
CA VAL A 107 -4.48 -17.04 -13.60
C VAL A 107 -4.63 -18.40 -14.23
N LEU A 108 -4.48 -18.51 -15.55
CA LEU A 108 -4.46 -19.80 -16.25
C LEU A 108 -3.36 -20.71 -15.68
N ASP A 109 -2.17 -20.16 -15.43
CA ASP A 109 -1.04 -20.91 -14.88
C ASP A 109 -1.21 -21.31 -13.41
N LYS A 110 -1.90 -20.51 -12.58
CA LYS A 110 -1.91 -20.70 -11.11
C LYS A 110 -3.24 -21.14 -10.51
N PHE A 111 -4.37 -20.64 -11.01
CA PHE A 111 -5.67 -20.88 -10.38
C PHE A 111 -6.29 -22.24 -10.75
N PHE A 112 -6.16 -22.65 -12.00
CA PHE A 112 -6.76 -23.91 -12.48
C PHE A 112 -5.87 -25.14 -12.25
N ARG A 113 -4.66 -24.98 -11.71
CA ARG A 113 -3.80 -26.10 -11.36
C ARG A 113 -4.17 -26.62 -9.97
N HIS A 114 -4.68 -27.83 -9.93
CA HIS A 114 -4.78 -28.61 -8.70
C HIS A 114 -3.41 -28.74 -8.03
N SER A 115 -3.37 -28.73 -6.70
CA SER A 115 -2.13 -29.03 -5.98
C SER A 115 -1.64 -30.45 -6.32
N GLU A 116 -0.33 -30.71 -6.19
CA GLU A 116 0.22 -32.04 -6.50
C GLU A 116 -0.49 -33.18 -5.74
N ARG A 117 -0.99 -32.90 -4.54
CA ARG A 117 -1.77 -33.85 -3.75
C ARG A 117 -3.15 -34.12 -4.37
N GLN A 118 -3.81 -33.08 -4.86
CA GLN A 118 -5.11 -33.19 -5.53
C GLN A 118 -4.99 -33.88 -6.89
N THR A 119 -3.94 -33.60 -7.66
CA THR A 119 -3.70 -34.26 -8.96
C THR A 119 -3.41 -35.75 -8.79
N ARG A 120 -2.59 -36.14 -7.79
CA ARG A 120 -2.35 -37.56 -7.47
C ARG A 120 -3.64 -38.29 -7.12
N ARG A 121 -4.44 -37.72 -6.20
CA ARG A 121 -5.74 -38.28 -5.83
C ARG A 121 -6.70 -38.37 -7.02
N LEU A 122 -6.75 -37.34 -7.87
CA LEU A 122 -7.56 -37.38 -9.08
C LEU A 122 -7.11 -38.51 -10.02
N HIS A 123 -5.81 -38.69 -10.23
CA HIS A 123 -5.26 -39.79 -11.01
C HIS A 123 -5.57 -41.17 -10.42
N GLU A 124 -5.56 -41.31 -9.09
CA GLU A 124 -5.96 -42.54 -8.41
C GLU A 124 -7.45 -42.84 -8.64
N ILE A 125 -8.32 -41.84 -8.50
CA ILE A 125 -9.76 -41.97 -8.75
C ILE A 125 -10.04 -42.32 -10.21
N MET A 126 -9.38 -41.64 -11.16
CA MET A 126 -9.54 -41.90 -12.60
C MET A 126 -9.04 -43.29 -13.02
N LYS A 127 -8.08 -43.88 -12.30
CA LYS A 127 -7.57 -45.24 -12.54
C LYS A 127 -8.41 -46.32 -11.87
N GLY A 128 -9.25 -45.96 -10.91
CA GLY A 128 -10.11 -46.91 -10.22
C GLY A 128 -11.19 -47.48 -11.15
N PRO A 129 -11.56 -48.76 -11.02
CA PRO A 129 -12.64 -49.34 -11.80
C PRO A 129 -13.96 -48.64 -11.44
N VAL A 130 -14.68 -48.19 -12.46
CA VAL A 130 -16.09 -47.77 -12.33
C VAL A 130 -16.89 -49.06 -12.19
N HIS A 131 -17.37 -49.33 -10.98
CA HIS A 131 -18.24 -50.47 -10.68
C HIS A 131 -19.63 -50.29 -11.28
#